data_AF-A0A7Y4XD70-F1
#
_entry.id   AF-A0A7Y4XD70-F1
#
_cell.length_a   1.000
_cell.length_b   1.000
_cell.length_c   1.000
_cell.angle_alpha   90.00
_cell.angle_beta   90.00
_cell.angle_gamma   90.00
#
_symmetry.space_group_name_H-M   'P 1'
#
loop_
_entity.id
_entity.type
_entity.pdbx_description
1 polymer ?
#
loop_
_entity_poly.entity_id
_entity_poly.type
_entity_poly.pdbx_seq_one_letter_code
_entity_poly.pdbx_strand_id
1 'polypeptide(L)'
;KGPTAAAAILSDLSISANKLGVAKDLGFTEITTNEQVNDIEDHLKEVGEANAPYGLHTFGVSPNEHAQDTTAEAMLSIETTLSPEQRATKKADYMSRLARSGDAELDALINGLNGGYIAASGGNDPIRNPDALPTGRNLFGFDPTRLPTPATYAAGAKQAKGVVEDYFKRHGKYPDKLTFTLWGVESYRHEGMLEAEIMNLMGVKPVWDERGMVKGAELISREELGRPRVDVVITPSGMYRDQFGPVMLLLDNAATVARSGKEADNPIPVNYQKPVLL
;
A
#
# COMPACT_ATOMS: atom_id res chain seq x y z
N LYS A 1 33.95 23.46 -5.14
CA LYS A 1 35.20 22.74 -5.52
C LYS A 1 35.50 23.06 -6.99
N GLY A 2 36.76 23.11 -7.42
CA GLY A 2 37.09 23.41 -8.82
C GLY A 2 36.55 22.35 -9.81
N PRO A 3 36.32 22.70 -11.09
CA PRO A 3 35.65 21.85 -12.08
C PRO A 3 36.35 20.50 -12.30
N THR A 4 37.67 20.44 -12.20
CA THR A 4 38.45 19.20 -12.35
C THR A 4 38.23 18.20 -11.21
N ALA A 5 38.04 18.69 -9.98
CA ALA A 5 37.78 17.84 -8.81
C ALA A 5 36.35 17.28 -8.82
N ALA A 6 35.39 18.00 -9.41
CA ALA A 6 34.02 17.52 -9.58
C ALA A 6 33.95 16.37 -10.60
N ALA A 7 34.68 16.48 -11.71
CA ALA A 7 34.72 15.44 -12.74
C ALA A 7 35.33 14.12 -12.23
N ALA A 8 36.39 14.19 -11.42
CA ALA A 8 36.98 13.00 -10.80
C ALA A 8 36.00 12.29 -9.84
N ILE A 9 35.28 13.06 -9.01
CA ILE A 9 34.28 12.51 -8.07
C ILE A 9 33.12 11.84 -8.83
N LEU A 10 32.63 12.45 -9.92
CA LEU A 10 31.57 11.87 -10.75
C LEU A 10 32.02 10.57 -11.44
N SER A 11 33.27 10.50 -11.87
CA SER A 11 33.86 9.28 -12.43
C SER A 11 33.91 8.16 -11.37
N ASP A 12 34.40 8.46 -10.17
CA ASP A 12 34.49 7.49 -9.07
C ASP A 12 33.09 7.02 -8.62
N LEU A 13 32.11 7.94 -8.60
CA LEU A 13 30.71 7.64 -8.32
C LEU A 13 30.12 6.73 -9.40
N SER A 14 30.38 7.01 -10.69
CA SER A 14 29.92 6.17 -11.80
C SER A 14 30.46 4.75 -11.72
N ILE A 15 31.74 4.60 -11.40
CA ILE A 15 32.37 3.29 -11.22
C ILE A 15 31.70 2.54 -10.06
N SER A 16 31.50 3.22 -8.94
CA SER A 16 30.91 2.63 -7.73
C SER A 16 29.44 2.24 -7.93
N ALA A 17 28.62 3.12 -8.52
CA ALA A 17 27.21 2.88 -8.79
C ALA A 17 27.00 1.73 -9.79
N ASN A 18 27.83 1.64 -10.83
CA ASN A 18 27.78 0.50 -11.76
C ASN A 18 28.20 -0.81 -11.09
N LYS A 19 29.26 -0.78 -10.28
CA LYS A 19 29.73 -1.97 -9.55
C LYS A 19 28.69 -2.51 -8.57
N LEU A 20 27.94 -1.61 -7.91
CA LEU A 20 26.91 -1.96 -6.94
C LEU A 20 25.55 -2.31 -7.58
N GLY A 21 25.39 -2.14 -8.90
CA GLY A 21 24.12 -2.36 -9.59
C GLY A 21 23.14 -1.18 -9.53
N VAL A 22 23.40 -0.18 -8.68
CA VAL A 22 22.56 1.02 -8.51
C VAL A 22 22.31 1.76 -9.82
N ALA A 23 23.34 1.90 -10.67
CA ALA A 23 23.16 2.54 -11.98
C ALA A 23 22.18 1.78 -12.88
N LYS A 24 22.19 0.45 -12.82
CA LYS A 24 21.26 -0.41 -13.56
C LYS A 24 19.84 -0.27 -13.02
N ASP A 25 19.69 -0.24 -11.70
CA ASP A 25 18.38 -0.11 -11.04
C ASP A 25 17.71 1.24 -11.38
N LEU A 26 18.52 2.29 -11.54
CA LEU A 26 18.06 3.62 -11.97
C LEU A 26 18.01 3.81 -13.49
N GLY A 27 18.39 2.80 -14.28
CA GLY A 27 18.37 2.87 -15.74
C GLY A 27 19.44 3.78 -16.35
N PHE A 28 20.52 4.07 -15.63
CA PHE A 28 21.64 4.88 -16.09
C PHE A 28 22.76 4.00 -16.68
N THR A 29 23.36 4.47 -17.78
CA THR A 29 24.62 3.90 -18.29
C THR A 29 25.85 4.67 -17.79
N GLU A 30 25.71 5.99 -17.61
CA GLU A 30 26.75 6.89 -17.08
C GLU A 30 26.12 7.99 -16.21
N ILE A 31 26.85 8.45 -15.18
CA ILE A 31 26.44 9.57 -14.33
C ILE A 31 27.17 10.82 -14.80
N THR A 32 26.43 11.74 -15.40
CA THR A 32 26.98 12.95 -16.04
C THR A 32 26.36 14.24 -15.52
N THR A 33 25.25 14.14 -14.79
CA THR A 33 24.47 15.27 -14.30
C THR A 33 24.31 15.22 -12.78
N ASN A 34 24.09 16.38 -12.16
CA ASN A 34 23.79 16.45 -10.72
C ASN A 34 22.43 15.84 -10.36
N GLU A 35 21.49 15.80 -11.31
CA GLU A 35 20.17 15.18 -11.12
C GLU A 35 20.33 13.68 -10.88
N GLN A 36 21.12 13.00 -11.71
CA GLN A 36 21.44 11.57 -11.51
C GLN A 36 22.18 11.28 -10.20
N VAL A 37 22.94 12.25 -9.68
CA VAL A 37 23.59 12.11 -8.36
C VAL A 37 22.54 12.15 -7.25
N ASN A 38 21.57 13.06 -7.33
CA ASN A 38 20.46 13.12 -6.39
C ASN A 38 19.60 11.85 -6.47
N ASP A 39 19.31 11.34 -7.68
CA ASP A 39 18.55 10.10 -7.86
C ASP A 39 19.25 8.90 -7.19
N ILE A 40 20.59 8.86 -7.23
CA ILE A 40 21.38 7.86 -6.53
C ILE A 40 21.31 8.04 -5.02
N GLU A 41 21.41 9.26 -4.51
CA GLU A 41 21.26 9.54 -3.08
C GLU A 41 19.88 9.10 -2.57
N ASP A 42 18.82 9.48 -3.27
CA ASP A 42 17.45 9.10 -2.95
C ASP A 42 17.25 7.58 -2.99
N HIS A 43 17.80 6.91 -4.00
CA HIS A 43 17.74 5.46 -4.10
C HIS A 43 18.49 4.74 -2.98
N LEU A 44 19.71 5.18 -2.66
CA LEU A 44 20.49 4.60 -1.56
C LEU A 44 19.81 4.82 -0.22
N LYS A 45 19.16 5.97 -0.04
CA LYS A 45 18.34 6.25 1.14
C LYS A 45 17.13 5.34 1.21
N GLU A 46 16.41 5.15 0.11
CA GLU A 46 15.26 4.23 0.03
C GLU A 46 15.66 2.79 0.39
N VAL A 47 16.76 2.29 -0.19
CA VAL A 47 17.27 0.95 0.11
C VAL A 47 17.76 0.84 1.56
N GLY A 48 18.42 1.88 2.09
CA GLY A 48 18.93 1.91 3.45
C GLY A 48 17.84 2.02 4.53
N GLU A 49 16.71 2.66 4.21
CA GLU A 49 15.56 2.85 5.10
C GLU A 49 14.52 1.72 4.97
N ALA A 50 14.74 0.75 4.08
CA ALA A 50 13.83 -0.37 3.86
C ALA A 50 13.73 -1.26 5.12
N ASN A 51 12.58 -1.20 5.79
CA ASN A 51 12.27 -2.03 6.95
C ASN A 51 11.94 -3.46 6.48
N ALA A 52 12.89 -4.38 6.66
CA ALA A 52 12.69 -5.80 6.42
C ALA A 52 12.92 -6.60 7.71
N PRO A 53 12.14 -7.68 7.96
CA PRO A 53 12.42 -8.56 9.08
C PRO A 53 13.77 -9.26 8.87
N TYR A 54 14.65 -9.14 9.86
CA TYR A 54 15.94 -9.83 9.88
C TYR A 54 15.83 -11.11 10.73
N GLY A 55 15.78 -12.26 10.07
CA GLY A 55 15.73 -13.58 10.71
C GLY A 55 14.36 -14.25 10.67
N LEU A 56 14.17 -15.25 11.52
CA LEU A 56 12.93 -16.01 11.65
C LEU A 56 12.32 -15.81 13.04
N HIS A 57 11.00 -15.81 13.10
CA HIS A 57 10.28 -15.82 14.37
C HIS A 57 10.36 -17.21 15.03
N THR A 58 10.57 -17.24 16.34
CA THR A 58 10.44 -18.44 17.18
C THR A 58 9.23 -18.24 18.08
N PHE A 59 8.23 -19.11 17.95
CA PHE A 59 7.00 -19.04 18.74
C PHE A 59 7.30 -19.07 20.23
N GLY A 60 6.74 -18.13 20.99
CA GLY A 60 7.00 -18.01 22.42
C GLY A 60 8.23 -17.19 22.79
N VAL A 61 8.96 -16.64 21.82
CA VAL A 61 10.17 -15.84 22.07
C VAL A 61 9.96 -14.40 21.61
N SER A 62 9.92 -13.48 22.57
CA SER A 62 9.84 -12.05 22.29
C SER A 62 11.12 -11.52 21.62
N PRO A 63 11.01 -10.50 20.76
CA PRO A 63 12.18 -9.84 20.17
C PRO A 63 13.10 -9.27 21.25
N ASN A 64 14.41 -9.17 20.96
CA ASN A 64 15.34 -8.47 21.86
C ASN A 64 15.08 -6.96 21.88
N GLU A 65 15.67 -6.25 22.85
CA GLU A 65 15.45 -4.82 23.06
C GLU A 65 15.72 -3.96 21.81
N HIS A 66 16.76 -4.30 21.04
CA HIS A 66 17.08 -3.57 19.81
C HIS A 66 15.98 -3.73 18.76
N ALA A 67 15.49 -4.96 18.54
CA ALA A 67 14.39 -5.23 17.61
C ALA A 67 13.06 -4.65 18.08
N GLN A 68 12.82 -4.59 19.39
CA GLN A 68 11.67 -3.89 19.98
C GLN A 68 11.73 -2.40 19.66
N ASP A 69 12.89 -1.77 19.86
CA ASP A 69 13.12 -0.34 19.63
C ASP A 69 12.88 0.05 18.17
N THR A 70 13.52 -0.67 17.23
CA THR A 70 13.40 -0.39 15.79
C THR A 70 11.98 -0.62 15.28
N THR A 71 11.31 -1.68 15.75
CA THR A 71 9.90 -1.94 15.40
C THR A 71 8.98 -0.85 15.96
N ALA A 72 9.18 -0.42 17.21
CA ALA A 72 8.40 0.66 17.81
C ALA A 72 8.60 1.99 17.07
N GLU A 73 9.81 2.31 16.62
CA GLU A 73 10.07 3.48 15.78
C GLU A 73 9.36 3.39 14.42
N ALA A 74 9.37 2.22 13.79
CA ALA A 74 8.64 1.99 12.54
C ALA A 74 7.12 2.19 12.73
N MET A 75 6.55 1.67 13.82
CA MET A 75 5.14 1.89 14.18
C MET A 75 4.82 3.37 14.43
N LEU A 76 5.76 4.14 14.98
CA LEU A 76 5.59 5.58 15.21
C LEU A 76 5.84 6.44 13.97
N SER A 77 6.36 5.86 12.87
CA SER A 77 6.64 6.61 11.64
C SER A 77 5.37 7.10 10.95
N ILE A 78 4.25 6.41 11.13
CA ILE A 78 2.95 6.78 10.55
C ILE A 78 2.23 7.89 11.34
N GLU A 79 2.65 8.15 12.59
CA GLU A 79 2.04 9.15 13.47
C GLU A 79 2.90 10.43 13.53
N THR A 80 2.72 11.31 12.54
CA THR A 80 3.59 12.48 12.35
C THR A 80 3.25 13.70 13.22
N THR A 81 2.12 13.68 13.92
CA THR A 81 1.60 14.84 14.67
C THR A 81 1.83 14.77 16.18
N LEU A 82 2.58 13.77 16.67
CA LEU A 82 2.80 13.55 18.10
C LEU A 82 3.83 14.53 18.69
N SER A 83 3.60 15.01 19.91
CA SER A 83 4.63 15.72 20.68
C SER A 83 5.78 14.77 21.07
N PRO A 84 6.99 15.28 21.40
CA PRO A 84 8.09 14.45 21.86
C PRO A 84 7.74 13.57 23.07
N GLU A 85 6.97 14.10 24.02
CA GLU A 85 6.54 13.37 25.23
C GLU A 85 5.52 12.28 24.90
N GLN A 86 4.57 12.55 24.00
CA GLN A 86 3.60 11.58 23.51
C GLN A 86 4.29 10.45 22.74
N ARG A 87 5.25 10.80 21.88
CA ARG A 87 6.05 9.83 21.12
C ARG A 87 6.82 8.91 22.06
N ALA A 88 7.50 9.45 23.08
CA ALA A 88 8.23 8.66 24.06
C ALA A 88 7.31 7.71 24.85
N THR A 89 6.14 8.20 25.27
CA THR A 89 5.14 7.39 26.00
C THR A 89 4.63 6.24 25.13
N LYS A 90 4.27 6.51 23.88
CA LYS A 90 3.81 5.46 22.95
C LYS A 90 4.91 4.48 22.59
N LYS A 91 6.15 4.94 22.40
CA LYS A 91 7.29 4.07 22.14
C LYS A 91 7.47 3.05 23.28
N ALA A 92 7.42 3.53 24.52
CA ALA A 92 7.51 2.66 25.69
C ALA A 92 6.35 1.64 25.76
N ASP A 93 5.13 2.05 25.44
CA ASP A 93 3.99 1.13 25.35
C ASP A 93 4.19 0.07 24.25
N TYR A 94 4.59 0.45 23.04
CA TYR A 94 4.84 -0.49 21.94
C TYR A 94 5.97 -1.47 22.26
N MET A 95 7.08 -0.99 22.82
CA MET A 95 8.16 -1.86 23.29
C MET A 95 7.68 -2.83 24.37
N SER A 96 6.86 -2.37 25.31
CA SER A 96 6.27 -3.23 26.34
C SER A 96 5.37 -4.31 25.75
N ARG A 97 4.50 -3.97 24.78
CA ARG A 97 3.64 -4.93 24.07
C ARG A 97 4.46 -5.97 23.28
N LEU A 98 5.54 -5.55 22.63
CA LEU A 98 6.47 -6.45 21.94
C LEU A 98 7.20 -7.38 22.92
N ALA A 99 7.68 -6.86 24.05
CA ALA A 99 8.41 -7.63 25.05
C ALA A 99 7.57 -8.75 25.69
N ARG A 100 6.26 -8.57 25.84
CA ARG A 100 5.34 -9.57 26.40
C ARG A 100 4.71 -10.51 25.36
N SER A 101 5.00 -10.34 24.08
CA SER A 101 4.32 -11.06 22.99
C SER A 101 4.65 -12.55 22.97
N GLY A 102 5.92 -12.93 23.18
CA GLY A 102 6.33 -14.33 23.27
C GLY A 102 5.64 -15.08 24.42
N ASP A 103 5.67 -14.54 25.64
CA ASP A 103 4.98 -15.18 26.77
C ASP A 103 3.47 -15.31 26.51
N ALA A 104 2.85 -14.26 25.95
CA ALA A 104 1.43 -14.27 25.61
C ALA A 104 1.06 -15.33 24.56
N GLU A 105 1.94 -15.62 23.59
CA GLU A 105 1.75 -16.70 22.61
C GLU A 105 1.66 -18.08 23.27
N LEU A 106 2.58 -18.38 24.20
CA LEU A 106 2.60 -19.65 24.92
C LEU A 106 1.39 -19.76 25.86
N ASP A 107 1.09 -18.70 26.61
CA ASP A 107 -0.06 -18.66 27.51
C ASP A 107 -1.37 -18.90 26.77
N ALA A 108 -1.54 -18.24 25.60
CA ALA A 108 -2.72 -18.42 24.76
C ALA A 108 -2.82 -19.84 24.20
N LEU A 109 -1.70 -20.45 23.79
CA LEU A 109 -1.69 -21.83 23.32
C LEU A 109 -2.14 -22.79 24.43
N ILE A 110 -1.57 -22.68 25.64
CA ILE A 110 -1.93 -23.54 26.78
C ILE A 110 -3.39 -23.33 27.18
N ASN A 111 -3.85 -22.08 27.24
CA ASN A 111 -5.24 -21.78 27.55
C ASN A 111 -6.20 -22.38 26.50
N GLY A 112 -5.86 -22.30 25.21
CA GLY A 112 -6.67 -22.85 24.13
C GLY A 112 -6.76 -24.37 24.17
N LEU A 113 -5.63 -25.05 24.48
CA LEU A 113 -5.61 -26.51 24.67
C LEU A 113 -6.44 -26.96 25.88
N ASN A 114 -6.57 -26.11 26.90
CA ASN A 114 -7.45 -26.35 28.05
C ASN A 114 -8.93 -26.02 27.77
N GLY A 115 -9.29 -25.68 26.53
CA GLY A 115 -10.65 -25.27 26.16
C GLY A 115 -11.03 -23.87 26.68
N GLY A 116 -10.04 -23.08 27.08
CA GLY A 116 -10.24 -21.71 27.54
C GLY A 116 -10.51 -20.73 26.40
N TYR A 117 -11.13 -19.60 26.74
CA TYR A 117 -11.39 -18.53 25.79
C TYR A 117 -10.11 -17.77 25.43
N ILE A 118 -9.82 -17.64 24.13
CA ILE A 118 -8.72 -16.82 23.61
C ILE A 118 -9.27 -15.44 23.23
N ALA A 119 -8.71 -14.39 23.84
CA ALA A 119 -9.13 -13.02 23.56
C ALA A 119 -8.96 -12.68 22.07
N ALA A 120 -10.01 -12.13 21.48
CA ALA A 120 -10.00 -11.66 20.10
C ALA A 120 -9.23 -10.34 19.96
N SER A 121 -8.53 -10.15 18.85
CA SER A 121 -7.88 -8.87 18.48
C SER A 121 -8.00 -8.63 16.99
N GLY A 122 -8.00 -7.36 16.60
CA GLY A 122 -7.72 -7.04 15.19
C GLY A 122 -6.32 -7.56 14.85
N GLY A 123 -6.21 -8.33 13.77
CA GLY A 123 -4.91 -8.75 13.25
C GLY A 123 -4.21 -7.65 12.46
N ASN A 124 -3.44 -8.06 11.46
CA ASN A 124 -2.77 -7.22 10.46
C ASN A 124 -1.38 -6.69 10.86
N ASP A 125 -0.82 -5.81 10.02
CA ASP A 125 0.49 -5.18 10.20
C ASP A 125 0.52 -4.27 11.44
N PRO A 126 1.39 -4.53 12.45
CA PRO A 126 1.50 -3.71 13.66
C PRO A 126 1.95 -2.26 13.39
N ILE A 127 2.60 -2.00 12.25
CA ILE A 127 2.97 -0.62 11.85
C ILE A 127 1.71 0.19 11.57
N ARG A 128 0.68 -0.42 10.97
CA ARG A 128 -0.59 0.25 10.65
C ARG A 128 -1.64 0.09 11.75
N ASN A 129 -1.63 -1.05 12.44
CA ASN A 129 -2.54 -1.37 13.53
C ASN A 129 -1.76 -1.84 14.79
N PRO A 130 -1.28 -0.91 15.63
CA PRO A 130 -0.57 -1.24 16.87
C PRO A 130 -1.37 -2.11 17.86
N ASP A 131 -2.70 -2.14 17.75
CA ASP A 131 -3.58 -2.98 18.58
C ASP A 131 -3.56 -4.47 18.18
N ALA A 132 -2.85 -4.82 17.09
CA ALA A 132 -2.45 -6.19 16.80
C ALA A 132 -1.46 -6.75 17.84
N LEU A 133 -0.82 -5.88 18.62
CA LEU A 133 0.07 -6.25 19.72
C LEU A 133 -0.61 -6.06 21.08
N PRO A 134 -0.29 -6.88 22.09
CA PRO A 134 0.60 -8.04 22.04
C PRO A 134 0.01 -9.21 21.21
N THR A 135 0.88 -10.12 20.76
CA THR A 135 0.46 -11.36 20.08
C THR A 135 -0.17 -12.36 21.08
N GLY A 136 -0.44 -13.60 20.64
CA GLY A 136 -1.16 -14.58 21.45
C GLY A 136 -2.68 -14.34 21.53
N ARG A 137 -3.27 -13.84 20.44
CA ARG A 137 -4.69 -13.50 20.36
C ARG A 137 -5.37 -14.15 19.16
N ASN A 138 -6.69 -14.32 19.24
CA ASN A 138 -7.49 -14.84 18.14
C ASN A 138 -7.79 -13.69 17.15
N LEU A 139 -7.10 -13.68 16.03
CA LEU A 139 -7.13 -12.54 15.11
C LEU A 139 -8.42 -12.53 14.28
N PHE A 140 -9.02 -11.34 14.12
CA PHE A 140 -10.09 -11.10 13.17
C PHE A 140 -9.71 -9.99 12.18
N GLY A 141 -10.28 -10.05 10.98
CA GLY A 141 -10.18 -8.98 9.98
C GLY A 141 -11.21 -7.87 10.22
N PHE A 142 -11.23 -6.83 9.39
CA PHE A 142 -12.25 -5.78 9.49
C PHE A 142 -13.49 -6.07 8.63
N ASP A 143 -14.52 -5.26 8.80
CA ASP A 143 -15.74 -5.30 7.98
C ASP A 143 -15.48 -4.78 6.55
N PRO A 144 -15.54 -5.63 5.52
CA PRO A 144 -15.19 -5.26 4.14
C PRO A 144 -16.17 -4.25 3.52
N THR A 145 -17.38 -4.10 4.07
CA THR A 145 -18.38 -3.14 3.57
C THR A 145 -17.99 -1.68 3.78
N ARG A 146 -16.96 -1.43 4.62
CA ARG A 146 -16.40 -0.11 4.89
C ARG A 146 -15.29 0.27 3.90
N LEU A 147 -14.92 -0.63 3.00
CA LEU A 147 -13.87 -0.39 2.02
C LEU A 147 -14.39 0.19 0.70
N PRO A 148 -13.69 1.18 0.11
CA PRO A 148 -12.59 1.93 0.71
C PRO A 148 -13.13 2.99 1.69
N THR A 149 -12.36 3.35 2.73
CA THR A 149 -12.70 4.50 3.57
C THR A 149 -12.49 5.82 2.79
N PRO A 150 -13.06 6.97 3.21
CA PRO A 150 -12.78 8.25 2.55
C PRO A 150 -11.30 8.62 2.50
N ALA A 151 -10.55 8.32 3.57
CA ALA A 151 -9.11 8.56 3.63
C ALA A 151 -8.35 7.64 2.66
N THR A 152 -8.69 6.35 2.64
CA THR A 152 -8.08 5.40 1.71
C THR A 152 -8.41 5.74 0.26
N TYR A 153 -9.64 6.19 -0.02
CA TYR A 153 -10.05 6.66 -1.34
C TYR A 153 -9.22 7.86 -1.82
N ALA A 154 -9.00 8.84 -0.94
CA ALA A 154 -8.15 9.99 -1.24
C ALA A 154 -6.68 9.60 -1.47
N ALA A 155 -6.16 8.60 -0.74
CA ALA A 155 -4.83 8.06 -0.99
C ALA A 155 -4.75 7.34 -2.35
N GLY A 156 -5.74 6.49 -2.66
CA GLY A 156 -5.85 5.80 -3.95
C GLY A 156 -5.97 6.76 -5.14
N ALA A 157 -6.58 7.94 -4.95
CA ALA A 157 -6.63 8.99 -5.98
C ALA A 157 -5.23 9.50 -6.35
N LYS A 158 -4.35 9.67 -5.35
CA LYS A 158 -2.95 10.07 -5.58
C LYS A 158 -2.17 8.98 -6.32
N GLN A 159 -2.38 7.72 -5.93
CA GLN A 159 -1.73 6.57 -6.58
C GLN A 159 -2.18 6.43 -8.04
N ALA A 160 -3.49 6.50 -8.30
CA ALA A 160 -4.06 6.45 -9.65
C ALA A 160 -3.53 7.59 -10.53
N LYS A 161 -3.43 8.80 -9.97
CA LYS A 161 -2.83 9.95 -10.66
C LYS A 161 -1.38 9.68 -11.03
N GLY A 162 -0.57 9.18 -10.09
CA GLY A 162 0.83 8.82 -10.33
C GLY A 162 1.00 7.80 -11.45
N VAL A 163 0.20 6.72 -11.44
CA VAL A 163 0.23 5.68 -12.49
C VAL A 163 -0.10 6.25 -13.87
N VAL A 164 -1.14 7.09 -13.97
CA VAL A 164 -1.54 7.73 -15.23
C VAL A 164 -0.45 8.70 -15.72
N GLU A 165 0.06 9.56 -14.86
CA GLU A 165 1.08 10.56 -15.21
C GLU A 165 2.37 9.89 -15.66
N ASP A 166 2.83 8.85 -14.95
CA ASP A 166 4.00 8.07 -15.33
C ASP A 166 3.80 7.37 -16.68
N TYR A 167 2.65 6.71 -16.89
CA TYR A 167 2.34 6.10 -18.17
C TYR A 167 2.32 7.13 -19.32
N PHE A 168 1.71 8.30 -19.09
CA PHE A 168 1.68 9.37 -20.09
C PHE A 168 3.07 9.89 -20.41
N LYS A 169 3.93 10.11 -19.40
CA LYS A 169 5.33 10.52 -19.60
C LYS A 169 6.10 9.52 -20.46
N ARG A 170 5.90 8.21 -20.24
CA ARG A 170 6.60 7.15 -20.97
C ARG A 170 6.06 6.90 -22.37
N HIS A 171 4.77 7.11 -22.61
CA HIS A 171 4.11 6.68 -23.85
C HIS A 171 3.47 7.81 -24.67
N GLY A 172 3.41 9.04 -24.15
CA GLY A 172 2.79 10.20 -24.81
C GLY A 172 1.28 10.11 -24.96
N LYS A 173 0.63 9.12 -24.35
CA LYS A 173 -0.82 8.89 -24.38
C LYS A 173 -1.29 8.31 -23.05
N TYR A 174 -2.57 8.52 -22.72
CA TYR A 174 -3.17 7.94 -21.53
C TYR A 174 -3.34 6.42 -21.67
N PRO A 175 -3.27 5.65 -20.57
CA PRO A 175 -3.57 4.23 -20.61
C PRO A 175 -5.06 4.02 -20.93
N ASP A 176 -5.35 3.15 -21.90
CA ASP A 176 -6.71 2.79 -22.26
C ASP A 176 -7.25 1.62 -21.42
N LYS A 177 -6.37 0.70 -21.00
CA LYS A 177 -6.68 -0.47 -20.19
C LYS A 177 -5.52 -0.85 -19.25
N LEU A 178 -5.85 -1.19 -18.01
CA LEU A 178 -4.92 -1.74 -17.01
C LEU A 178 -5.47 -3.04 -16.41
N THR A 179 -4.58 -3.90 -15.91
CA THR A 179 -4.95 -5.16 -15.24
C THR A 179 -4.47 -5.14 -13.81
N PHE A 180 -5.34 -5.51 -12.87
CA PHE A 180 -5.07 -5.56 -11.44
C PHE A 180 -5.34 -6.97 -10.90
N THR A 181 -4.52 -7.42 -9.97
CA THR A 181 -4.75 -8.66 -9.22
C THR A 181 -5.06 -8.31 -7.78
N LEU A 182 -6.18 -8.80 -7.26
CA LEU A 182 -6.61 -8.51 -5.88
C LEU A 182 -6.35 -9.71 -4.98
N TRP A 183 -5.64 -9.49 -3.88
CA TRP A 183 -5.30 -10.50 -2.87
C TRP A 183 -5.92 -10.12 -1.54
N GLY A 184 -6.71 -11.01 -0.93
CA GLY A 184 -7.39 -10.70 0.33
C GLY A 184 -6.44 -10.28 1.47
N VAL A 185 -5.25 -10.89 1.58
CA VAL A 185 -4.26 -10.54 2.60
C VAL A 185 -3.73 -9.12 2.43
N GLU A 186 -3.54 -8.67 1.19
CA GLU A 186 -3.07 -7.32 0.89
C GLU A 186 -4.18 -6.30 1.10
N SER A 187 -5.41 -6.61 0.69
CA SER A 187 -6.57 -5.76 0.95
C SER A 187 -6.85 -5.57 2.44
N TYR A 188 -6.54 -6.56 3.28
CA TYR A 188 -6.48 -6.36 4.72
C TYR A 188 -5.35 -5.38 5.11
N ARG A 189 -4.11 -5.57 4.64
CA ARG A 189 -2.95 -4.72 5.00
C ARG A 189 -3.11 -3.25 4.63
N HIS A 190 -3.55 -2.97 3.41
CA HIS A 190 -3.66 -1.61 2.90
C HIS A 190 -5.09 -1.05 2.95
N GLU A 191 -6.02 -1.75 3.58
CA GLU A 191 -7.40 -1.31 3.83
C GLU A 191 -8.12 -0.76 2.58
N GLY A 192 -8.06 -1.51 1.47
CA GLY A 192 -8.78 -1.13 0.25
C GLY A 192 -8.07 -0.10 -0.66
N MET A 193 -6.77 0.19 -0.45
CA MET A 193 -6.00 1.13 -1.27
C MET A 193 -6.01 0.81 -2.77
N LEU A 194 -5.86 -0.46 -3.14
CA LEU A 194 -5.85 -0.87 -4.55
C LEU A 194 -7.24 -0.74 -5.19
N GLU A 195 -8.29 -1.05 -4.44
CA GLU A 195 -9.68 -0.86 -4.84
C GLU A 195 -10.01 0.62 -5.02
N ALA A 196 -9.54 1.47 -4.11
CA ALA A 196 -9.62 2.92 -4.25
C ALA A 196 -8.89 3.45 -5.50
N GLU A 197 -7.70 2.93 -5.79
CA GLU A 197 -6.96 3.26 -7.02
C GLU A 197 -7.77 2.88 -8.27
N ILE A 198 -8.27 1.64 -8.30
CA ILE A 198 -9.09 1.11 -9.41
C ILE A 198 -10.33 1.97 -9.65
N MET A 199 -11.06 2.32 -8.59
CA MET A 199 -12.23 3.20 -8.68
C MET A 199 -11.86 4.59 -9.25
N ASN A 200 -10.75 5.16 -8.77
CA ASN A 200 -10.26 6.43 -9.30
C ASN A 200 -9.89 6.31 -10.78
N LEU A 201 -9.17 5.27 -11.20
CA LEU A 201 -8.78 5.04 -12.61
C LEU A 201 -10.00 5.01 -13.54
N MET A 202 -11.06 4.31 -13.15
CA MET A 202 -12.36 4.31 -13.85
C MET A 202 -13.09 5.68 -13.79
N GLY A 203 -12.69 6.56 -12.87
CA GLY A 203 -13.27 7.88 -12.67
C GLY A 203 -14.58 7.83 -11.91
N VAL A 204 -14.67 6.97 -10.91
CA VAL A 204 -15.84 6.88 -10.03
C VAL A 204 -15.43 7.02 -8.58
N LYS A 205 -16.37 7.55 -7.80
CA LYS A 205 -16.19 7.79 -6.38
C LYS A 205 -17.18 6.93 -5.58
N PRO A 206 -16.75 6.25 -4.51
CA PRO A 206 -17.67 5.53 -3.63
C PRO A 206 -18.61 6.50 -2.91
N VAL A 207 -19.83 6.03 -2.65
CA VAL A 207 -20.84 6.73 -1.86
C VAL A 207 -20.93 6.05 -0.51
N TRP A 208 -20.65 6.80 0.55
CA TRP A 208 -20.74 6.33 1.93
C TRP A 208 -22.05 6.76 2.58
N ASP A 209 -22.54 5.95 3.52
CA ASP A 209 -23.61 6.37 4.41
C ASP A 209 -23.09 7.03 5.69
N GLU A 210 -24.01 7.45 6.56
CA GLU A 210 -23.70 8.10 7.84
C GLU A 210 -22.86 7.22 8.79
N ARG A 211 -22.81 5.90 8.58
CA ARG A 211 -22.01 4.96 9.36
C ARG A 211 -20.65 4.68 8.70
N GLY A 212 -20.36 5.30 7.56
CA GLY A 212 -19.14 5.09 6.79
C GLY A 212 -19.14 3.78 5.99
N MET A 213 -20.31 3.18 5.77
CA MET A 213 -20.46 1.97 4.94
C MET A 213 -20.60 2.38 3.48
N VAL A 214 -19.96 1.68 2.57
CA VAL A 214 -20.09 1.96 1.13
C VAL A 214 -21.40 1.38 0.60
N LYS A 215 -22.19 2.21 -0.09
CA LYS A 215 -23.50 1.86 -0.65
C LYS A 215 -23.55 1.82 -2.17
N GLY A 216 -22.52 2.31 -2.84
CA GLY A 216 -22.43 2.32 -4.29
C GLY A 216 -21.32 3.23 -4.78
N ALA A 217 -21.37 3.59 -6.06
CA ALA A 217 -20.45 4.51 -6.69
C ALA A 217 -21.19 5.58 -7.50
N GLU A 218 -20.61 6.78 -7.56
CA GLU A 218 -21.04 7.90 -8.38
C GLU A 218 -19.98 8.24 -9.43
N LEU A 219 -20.42 8.75 -10.58
CA LEU A 219 -19.53 9.13 -11.67
C LEU A 219 -18.86 10.46 -11.33
N ILE A 220 -17.53 10.52 -11.40
CA ILE A 220 -16.79 11.79 -11.34
C ILE A 220 -16.93 12.47 -12.70
N SER A 221 -17.21 13.78 -12.73
CA SER A 221 -17.31 14.52 -13.98
C SER A 221 -15.99 14.52 -14.75
N ARG A 222 -16.03 14.72 -16.07
CA ARG A 222 -14.82 14.79 -16.88
C ARG A 222 -13.92 15.95 -16.45
N GLU A 223 -14.53 17.07 -16.11
CA GLU A 223 -13.86 18.29 -15.70
C GLU A 223 -13.12 18.09 -14.38
N GLU A 224 -13.73 17.41 -13.41
CA GLU A 224 -13.10 17.07 -12.14
C GLU A 224 -12.02 16.00 -12.30
N LEU A 225 -12.26 14.99 -13.15
CA LEU A 225 -11.31 13.90 -13.38
C LEU A 225 -10.05 14.37 -14.12
N GLY A 226 -10.17 15.36 -15.01
CA GLY A 226 -9.05 16.00 -15.71
C GLY A 226 -8.35 15.14 -16.76
N ARG A 227 -8.85 13.93 -17.04
CA ARG A 227 -8.24 12.95 -17.96
C ARG A 227 -9.29 11.96 -18.52
N PRO A 228 -8.94 11.16 -19.53
CA PRO A 228 -9.72 9.99 -19.91
C PRO A 228 -9.88 8.99 -18.76
N ARG A 229 -11.02 8.30 -18.75
CA ARG A 229 -11.23 7.13 -17.88
C ARG A 229 -10.33 5.99 -18.36
N VAL A 230 -9.98 5.09 -17.46
CA VAL A 230 -9.15 3.91 -17.77
C VAL A 230 -10.00 2.66 -17.56
N ASP A 231 -10.05 1.78 -18.57
CA ASP A 231 -10.68 0.47 -18.42
C ASP A 231 -9.82 -0.44 -17.55
N VAL A 232 -10.44 -1.31 -16.77
CA VAL A 232 -9.72 -2.15 -15.80
C VAL A 232 -10.17 -3.60 -15.91
N VAL A 233 -9.20 -4.51 -15.89
CA VAL A 233 -9.44 -5.93 -15.73
C VAL A 233 -9.03 -6.31 -14.32
N ILE A 234 -9.95 -6.87 -13.55
CA ILE A 234 -9.73 -7.21 -12.15
C ILE A 234 -9.70 -8.74 -12.02
N THR A 235 -8.59 -9.27 -11.53
CA THR A 235 -8.39 -10.70 -11.28
C THR A 235 -8.31 -10.94 -9.77
N PRO A 236 -9.44 -11.26 -9.09
CA PRO A 236 -9.40 -11.57 -7.67
C PRO A 236 -8.86 -12.98 -7.41
N SER A 237 -8.09 -13.14 -6.35
CA SER A 237 -7.76 -14.47 -5.84
C SER A 237 -8.99 -15.16 -5.22
N GLY A 238 -8.94 -16.49 -5.06
CA GLY A 238 -10.05 -17.24 -4.44
C GLY A 238 -10.37 -16.75 -3.02
N MET A 239 -9.35 -16.46 -2.23
CA MET A 239 -9.53 -15.91 -0.88
C MET A 239 -10.13 -14.50 -0.90
N TYR A 240 -9.78 -13.66 -1.89
CA TYR A 240 -10.39 -12.35 -2.05
C TYR A 240 -11.90 -12.47 -2.31
N ARG A 241 -12.31 -13.36 -3.22
CA ARG A 241 -13.72 -13.62 -3.51
C ARG A 241 -14.50 -14.02 -2.25
N ASP A 242 -13.90 -14.86 -1.43
CA ASP A 242 -14.58 -15.40 -0.24
C ASP A 242 -14.72 -14.37 0.88
N GLN A 243 -13.75 -13.45 1.03
CA GLN A 243 -13.72 -12.46 2.12
C GLN A 243 -14.27 -11.08 1.74
N PHE A 244 -14.17 -10.69 0.46
CA PHE A 244 -14.45 -9.34 -0.03
C PHE A 244 -15.56 -9.31 -1.10
N GLY A 245 -16.49 -10.27 -1.05
CA GLY A 245 -17.66 -10.32 -1.95
C GLY A 245 -18.41 -8.99 -2.10
N PRO A 246 -18.72 -8.25 -1.01
CA PRO A 246 -19.33 -6.92 -1.10
C PRO A 246 -18.50 -5.91 -1.90
N VAL A 247 -17.17 -5.97 -1.80
CA VAL A 247 -16.26 -5.08 -2.54
C VAL A 247 -16.21 -5.47 -4.02
N MET A 248 -16.31 -6.76 -4.36
CA MET A 248 -16.47 -7.18 -5.76
C MET A 248 -17.74 -6.60 -6.39
N LEU A 249 -18.85 -6.61 -5.65
CA LEU A 249 -20.11 -5.98 -6.12
C LEU A 249 -19.97 -4.46 -6.27
N LEU A 250 -19.22 -3.81 -5.38
CA LEU A 250 -18.90 -2.38 -5.50
C LEU A 250 -18.07 -2.11 -6.76
N LEU A 251 -17.04 -2.91 -7.05
CA LEU A 251 -16.18 -2.74 -8.22
C LEU A 251 -16.93 -3.00 -9.54
N ASP A 252 -17.87 -3.95 -9.55
CA ASP A 252 -18.78 -4.17 -10.68
C ASP A 252 -19.75 -2.97 -10.87
N ASN A 253 -20.32 -2.46 -9.78
CA ASN A 253 -21.14 -1.24 -9.83
C ASN A 253 -20.33 -0.04 -10.34
N ALA A 254 -19.09 0.12 -9.87
CA ALA A 254 -18.15 1.13 -10.32
C ALA A 254 -17.87 1.05 -11.82
N ALA A 255 -17.60 -0.14 -12.35
CA ALA A 255 -17.41 -0.36 -13.79
C ALA A 255 -18.68 -0.02 -14.59
N THR A 256 -19.85 -0.40 -14.09
CA THR A 256 -21.15 -0.08 -14.70
C THR A 256 -21.41 1.43 -14.74
N VAL A 257 -21.13 2.14 -13.64
CA VAL A 257 -21.25 3.60 -13.55
C VAL A 257 -20.26 4.27 -14.49
N ALA A 258 -19.00 3.85 -14.49
CA ALA A 258 -17.95 4.40 -15.36
C ALA A 258 -18.28 4.23 -16.86
N ARG A 259 -18.90 3.10 -17.23
CA ARG A 259 -19.40 2.84 -18.60
C ARG A 259 -20.48 3.82 -19.05
N SER A 260 -21.25 4.40 -18.12
CA SER A 260 -22.30 5.38 -18.44
C SER A 260 -21.75 6.77 -18.79
N GLY A 261 -20.45 7.02 -18.58
CA GLY A 261 -19.77 8.25 -18.98
C GLY A 261 -19.87 8.50 -20.49
N LYS A 262 -20.30 9.70 -20.86
CA LYS A 262 -20.60 10.09 -22.25
C LYS A 262 -19.41 10.70 -23.00
N GLU A 263 -18.24 10.69 -22.38
CA GLU A 263 -17.03 11.26 -22.99
C GLU A 263 -16.64 10.44 -24.23
N ALA A 264 -16.33 11.12 -25.34
CA ALA A 264 -16.03 10.46 -26.61
C ALA A 264 -14.78 9.57 -26.57
N ASP A 265 -13.87 9.84 -25.64
CA ASP A 265 -12.62 9.12 -25.41
C ASP A 265 -12.66 8.21 -24.17
N ASN A 266 -13.86 7.89 -23.66
CA ASN A 266 -14.03 6.87 -22.63
C ASN A 266 -13.78 5.46 -23.22
N PRO A 267 -12.70 4.76 -22.84
CA PRO A 267 -12.38 3.46 -23.42
C PRO A 267 -13.30 2.32 -22.92
N ILE A 268 -13.96 2.50 -21.78
CA ILE A 268 -14.77 1.46 -21.11
C ILE A 268 -15.94 0.98 -21.99
N PRO A 269 -16.85 1.84 -22.48
CA PRO A 269 -17.95 1.39 -23.36
C PRO A 269 -17.44 0.84 -24.69
N VAL A 270 -16.33 1.36 -25.23
CA VAL A 270 -15.71 0.88 -26.47
C VAL A 270 -15.18 -0.54 -26.30
N ASN A 271 -14.48 -0.81 -25.19
CA ASN A 271 -13.92 -2.12 -24.91
C ASN A 271 -14.99 -3.14 -24.53
N TYR A 272 -16.08 -2.74 -23.86
CA TYR A 272 -17.20 -3.61 -23.53
C TYR A 272 -17.88 -4.23 -24.76
N GLN A 273 -17.91 -3.50 -25.88
CA GLN A 273 -18.50 -3.99 -27.13
C GLN A 273 -17.57 -4.93 -27.91
N LYS A 274 -16.29 -5.01 -27.55
CA LYS A 274 -15.35 -5.90 -28.23
C LYS A 274 -15.64 -7.35 -27.80
N PRO A 275 -15.69 -8.30 -28.75
CA PRO A 275 -15.85 -9.70 -28.41
C PRO A 275 -14.66 -10.16 -27.54
N VAL A 276 -14.96 -10.88 -26.46
CA VAL A 276 -13.94 -11.60 -25.70
C VAL A 276 -13.54 -12.79 -26.57
N LEU A 277 -12.36 -12.72 -27.18
CA LEU A 277 -11.74 -13.87 -27.83
C LEU A 277 -11.28 -14.82 -26.71
N LEU A 278 -12.13 -15.79 -26.36
CA LEU A 278 -11.80 -16.92 -25.52
C LEU A 278 -11.17 -18.04 -26.35
#